data_AF-A0A7H4PFC4-F1
#
_entry.id   AF-A0A7H4PFC4-F1
#
_cell.length_a   1.000
_cell.length_b   1.000
_cell.length_c   1.000
_cell.angle_alpha   90.00
_cell.angle_beta   90.00
_cell.angle_gamma   90.00
#
_symmetry.space_group_name_H-M   'P 1'
#
loop_
_entity.id
_entity.type
_entity.pdbx_description
1 polymer ?
#
loop_
_entity_poly.entity_id
_entity_poly.type
_entity_poly.pdbx_seq_one_letter_code
_entity_poly.pdbx_strand_id
1 'polypeptide(L)'
;MEVRRISFSIGRSGKIAVVAHLEPQMLDDKRVQRVSVGSVSRWYNLDIGIGDQLQISLAGQGIPRIDSVSSGARLSVINPSHRRRVSML
;
A
#
# COMPACT_ATOMS: atom_id res chain seq x y z
N MET A 1 2.29 -9.90 -1.29
CA MET A 1 1.28 -9.79 -0.22
C MET A 1 0.17 -8.87 -0.70
N GLU A 2 -1.08 -9.34 -0.71
CA GLU A 2 -2.21 -8.59 -1.27
C GLU A 2 -2.66 -7.46 -0.35
N VAL A 3 -2.93 -6.28 -0.89
CA VAL A 3 -3.52 -5.17 -0.16
C VAL A 3 -5.02 -5.37 0.00
N ARG A 4 -5.50 -5.48 1.24
CA ARG A 4 -6.92 -5.64 1.57
C ARG A 4 -7.62 -4.34 1.94
N ARG A 5 -6.88 -3.36 2.46
CA ARG A 5 -7.41 -2.06 2.89
C ARG A 5 -6.30 -1.02 2.94
N ILE A 6 -6.67 0.23 2.71
CA ILE A 6 -5.80 1.39 2.95
C ILE A 6 -6.43 2.24 4.05
N SER A 7 -5.63 2.61 5.05
CA SER A 7 -6.07 3.51 6.13
C SER A 7 -5.18 4.73 6.22
N PHE A 8 -5.79 5.84 6.63
CA PHE A 8 -5.14 7.13 6.80
C PHE A 8 -5.22 7.55 8.26
N SER A 9 -4.14 8.14 8.77
CA SER A 9 -4.13 8.72 10.12
C SER A 9 -3.39 10.05 10.13
N ILE A 10 -3.79 10.96 11.01
CA ILE A 10 -3.12 12.25 11.21
C ILE A 10 -2.10 12.07 12.35
N GLY A 11 -0.83 12.34 12.07
CA GLY A 11 0.24 12.26 13.06
C GLY A 11 0.35 13.53 13.92
N ARG A 12 1.23 13.49 14.92
CA ARG A 12 1.48 14.61 15.85
C ARG A 12 1.81 15.95 15.18
N SER A 13 2.42 15.91 13.99
CA SER A 13 2.77 17.11 13.20
C SER A 13 1.69 17.54 12.21
N GLY A 14 0.49 16.96 12.29
CA GLY A 14 -0.60 17.21 11.33
C GLY A 14 -0.42 16.50 9.97
N LYS A 15 0.70 15.81 9.74
CA LYS A 15 0.94 15.08 8.49
C LYS A 15 0.10 13.80 8.43
N ILE A 16 -0.48 13.51 7.27
CA ILE A 16 -1.22 12.29 7.01
C ILE A 16 -0.25 11.14 6.71
N ALA A 17 -0.37 10.04 7.45
CA ALA A 17 0.30 8.78 7.22
C ALA A 17 -0.66 7.77 6.56
N VAL A 18 -0.12 6.98 5.64
CA VAL A 18 -0.83 5.92 4.91
C VAL A 18 -0.31 4.55 5.35
N VAL A 19 -1.23 3.64 5.65
CA VAL A 19 -0.94 2.25 6.02
C VAL A 19 -1.70 1.32 5.10
N ALA A 20 -1.00 0.36 4.49
CA ALA A 20 -1.61 -0.74 3.77
C ALA A 20 -1.83 -1.91 4.73
N HIS A 21 -3.06 -2.40 4.81
CA HIS A 21 -3.40 -3.65 5.49
C HIS A 21 -3.36 -4.76 4.45
N LEU A 22 -2.76 -5.88 4.83
CA LEU A 22 -2.42 -6.95 3.91
C LEU A 22 -3.18 -8.22 4.29
N GLU A 23 -3.34 -9.10 3.32
CA GLU A 23 -3.63 -10.49 3.64
C GLU A 23 -2.50 -11.02 4.53
N PRO A 24 -2.78 -11.50 5.76
CA PRO A 24 -1.72 -11.87 6.68
C PRO A 24 -0.91 -13.05 6.15
N GLN A 25 0.41 -12.88 6.09
CA GLN A 25 1.33 -13.95 5.69
C GLN A 25 2.53 -13.98 6.63
N MET A 26 3.14 -15.16 6.76
CA MET A 26 4.40 -15.32 7.47
C MET A 26 5.56 -14.85 6.59
N LEU A 27 6.43 -14.04 7.15
CA LEU A 27 7.73 -13.69 6.59
C LEU A 27 8.76 -13.91 7.71
N ASP A 28 9.66 -14.87 7.49
CA ASP A 28 10.50 -15.45 8.53
C ASP A 28 9.67 -15.92 9.75
N ASP A 29 9.99 -15.41 10.94
CA ASP A 29 9.31 -15.68 12.21
C ASP A 29 8.18 -14.66 12.52
N LYS A 30 7.83 -13.78 11.56
CA LYS A 30 6.86 -12.70 11.78
C LYS A 30 5.62 -12.79 10.91
N ARG A 31 4.46 -12.67 11.56
CA ARG A 31 3.18 -12.51 10.85
C ARG A 31 3.02 -11.06 10.41
N VAL A 32 3.18 -10.81 9.12
CA VAL A 32 3.01 -9.49 8.53
C VAL A 32 1.57 -9.34 8.04
N GLN A 33 0.89 -8.32 8.55
CA GLN A 33 -0.51 -8.01 8.22
C GLN A 33 -0.73 -6.52 7.90
N ARG A 34 0.30 -5.69 8.08
CA ARG A 34 0.27 -4.26 7.78
C ARG A 34 1.67 -3.75 7.51
N VAL A 35 1.77 -2.74 6.66
CA VAL A 35 3.02 -2.03 6.37
C VAL A 35 2.76 -0.54 6.24
N SER A 36 3.68 0.26 6.76
CA SER A 36 3.64 1.71 6.56
C SER A 36 4.00 2.03 5.10
N VAL A 37 3.11 2.74 4.41
CA VAL A 37 3.39 3.26 3.06
C VAL A 37 4.14 4.59 3.17
N GLY A 38 3.93 5.34 4.25
CA GLY A 38 4.52 6.65 4.49
C GLY A 38 3.53 7.78 4.23
N SER A 39 3.92 8.78 3.45
CA SER A 39 3.07 9.93 3.14
C SER A 39 2.04 9.62 2.04
N VAL A 40 1.00 10.45 1.96
CA VAL A 40 0.03 10.45 0.85
C VAL A 40 0.72 10.61 -0.51
N SER A 41 1.72 11.49 -0.63
CA SER A 41 2.48 11.67 -1.88
C SER A 41 3.23 10.41 -2.29
N ARG A 42 3.87 9.71 -1.34
CA ARG A 42 4.54 8.43 -1.62
C ARG A 42 3.54 7.36 -2.04
N TRP A 43 2.39 7.31 -1.37
CA TRP A 43 1.31 6.39 -1.74
C TRP A 43 0.83 6.61 -3.18
N TYR A 44 0.60 7.87 -3.60
CA TYR A 44 0.27 8.19 -4.98
C TYR A 44 1.36 7.81 -5.97
N ASN A 45 2.63 8.10 -5.66
CA ASN A 45 3.75 7.77 -6.55
C ASN A 45 3.95 6.27 -6.74
N LEU A 46 3.60 5.47 -5.73
CA LEU A 46 3.63 4.00 -5.80
C LEU A 46 2.36 3.41 -6.47
N ASP A 47 1.33 4.21 -6.68
CA ASP A 47 0.01 3.82 -7.22
C ASP A 47 -0.62 2.57 -6.55
N ILE A 48 -0.52 2.47 -5.23
CA ILE A 48 -1.02 1.30 -4.50
C ILE A 48 -2.55 1.37 -4.36
N GLY A 49 -3.26 0.34 -4.83
CA GLY A 49 -4.68 0.11 -4.62
C GLY A 49 -4.98 -1.15 -3.82
N ILE A 50 -6.26 -1.33 -3.47
CA ILE A 50 -6.77 -2.59 -2.91
C ILE A 50 -6.73 -3.65 -4.02
N GLY A 51 -6.27 -4.85 -3.69
CA GLY A 51 -6.05 -5.96 -4.61
C GLY A 51 -4.65 -6.01 -5.23
N ASP A 52 -3.85 -4.95 -5.10
CA ASP A 52 -2.46 -4.96 -5.57
C ASP A 52 -1.59 -5.87 -4.70
N GLN A 53 -0.52 -6.40 -5.30
CA GLN A 53 0.47 -7.20 -4.61
C GLN A 53 1.69 -6.36 -4.26
N LEU A 54 2.10 -6.40 -3.00
CA LEU A 54 3.34 -5.78 -2.54
C LEU A 54 4.43 -6.83 -2.35
N GLN A 55 5.63 -6.55 -2.86
CA GLN A 55 6.83 -7.24 -2.40
C GLN A 55 7.27 -6.58 -1.10
N ILE A 56 7.47 -7.41 -0.07
CA ILE A 56 7.80 -6.96 1.27
C ILE A 56 9.00 -7.71 1.80
N SER A 57 9.92 -6.94 2.37
CA SER A 57 11.05 -7.40 3.16
C SER A 57 10.92 -6.99 4.62
N LEU A 58 11.70 -7.64 5.48
CA LEU A 58 11.87 -7.28 6.87
C LEU A 58 13.20 -6.52 7.06
N ALA A 59 13.13 -5.27 7.53
CA ALA A 59 14.32 -4.49 7.86
C ALA A 59 14.62 -4.52 9.36
N GLY A 60 15.92 -4.59 9.70
CA GLY A 60 16.41 -4.52 11.08
C GLY A 60 15.71 -5.51 11.99
N GLN A 61 15.04 -5.01 13.03
CA GLN A 61 14.26 -5.80 14.00
C GLN A 61 12.91 -6.30 13.42
N GLY A 62 12.89 -6.71 12.15
CA GLY A 62 11.72 -7.21 11.44
C GLY A 62 10.59 -6.20 11.24
N ILE A 63 10.95 -4.97 10.90
CA ILE A 63 9.99 -3.95 10.47
C ILE A 63 9.65 -4.20 8.99
N PRO A 64 8.38 -4.43 8.63
CA PRO A 64 8.00 -4.62 7.23
C PRO A 64 8.30 -3.38 6.37
N ARG A 65 8.81 -3.60 5.16
CA ARG A 65 9.14 -2.56 4.17
C ARG A 65 8.56 -2.93 2.81
N ILE A 66 8.11 -1.93 2.06
CA ILE A 66 7.66 -2.11 0.67
C ILE A 66 8.87 -1.97 -0.24
N ASP A 67 9.21 -3.02 -0.97
CA ASP A 67 10.29 -3.04 -1.95
C ASP A 67 9.77 -2.65 -3.34
N SER A 68 8.61 -3.21 -3.73
CA SER A 68 7.97 -2.93 -5.01
C SER A 68 6.45 -3.18 -4.97
N VAL A 69 5.77 -2.69 -6.00
CA VAL A 69 4.33 -2.90 -6.22
C VAL A 69 4.18 -3.65 -7.55
N SER A 70 3.35 -4.70 -7.57
CA SER A 70 2.94 -5.37 -8.80
C SER A 70 1.42 -5.36 -8.94
N SER A 71 0.95 -5.24 -10.18
CA SER A 71 -0.48 -5.20 -10.48
C SER A 71 -1.14 -6.51 -10.07
N GLY A 72 -2.14 -6.42 -9.19
CA GLY A 72 -3.01 -7.54 -8.86
C GLY A 72 -4.38 -7.41 -9.52
N ALA A 73 -5.35 -8.23 -9.10
CA ALA A 73 -6.75 -8.06 -9.45
C ALA A 73 -7.30 -6.84 -8.70
N ARG A 74 -6.93 -5.63 -9.14
CA ARG A 74 -7.31 -4.37 -8.50
C ARG A 74 -8.83 -4.29 -8.54
N LEU A 75 -9.47 -4.40 -7.38
CA LEU A 75 -10.88 -4.08 -7.27
C LEU A 75 -11.02 -2.64 -7.73
N SER A 76 -11.88 -2.39 -8.72
CA SER A 76 -12.22 -1.05 -9.21
C SER A 76 -12.92 -0.25 -8.13
N VAL A 77 -12.22 0.04 -7.04
CA VAL A 77 -12.59 1.08 -6.09
C VAL A 77 -12.15 2.36 -6.77
N ILE A 78 -13.11 3.24 -7.01
CA ILE A 78 -12.91 4.56 -7.56
C ILE A 78 -11.80 5.24 -6.76
N ASN A 79 -10.58 5.21 -7.29
CA ASN A 79 -9.50 6.03 -6.78
C ASN A 79 -9.75 7.42 -7.39
N PRO A 80 -10.11 8.46 -6.61
CA PRO A 80 -10.50 9.77 -7.16
C PRO A 80 -9.39 10.43 -7.99
N SER A 81 -8.17 9.89 -7.95
CA SER A 81 -7.00 10.34 -8.70
C SER A 81 -6.78 9.62 -10.04
N HIS A 82 -7.47 8.50 -10.32
CA HIS A 82 -7.41 7.83 -11.63
C HIS A 82 -8.36 8.52 -12.63
N ARG A 83 -8.13 9.82 -12.91
CA ARG A 83 -8.44 10.36 -14.25
C ARG A 83 -7.42 9.80 -15.23
N ARG A 84 -7.51 8.50 -15.55
CA ARG A 84 -7.01 8.08 -16.86
C ARG A 84 -7.89 8.78 -17.87
N ARG A 85 -7.29 9.70 -18.62
CA ARG A 85 -7.78 10.17 -19.90
C ARG A 85 -8.21 8.91 -20.67
N VAL A 86 -9.51 8.67 -20.73
CA VAL A 86 -10.07 7.90 -21.84
C VAL A 86 -9.94 8.83 -23.03
N SER A 87 -8.74 8.85 -23.62
CA SER A 87 -8.59 9.34 -24.98
C SER A 87 -9.24 8.29 -25.86
N MET A 88 -10.53 8.49 -26.10
CA MET A 88 -11.25 7.86 -27.19
C MET A 88 -10.67 8.44 -28.49
N LEU A 89 -9.92 7.62 -29.21
CA LEU A 89 -9.78 7.69 -30.66
C LEU A 89 -10.26 6.34 -31.19
#